data_AF-X1M3C0-F1
#
_entry.id   AF-X1M3C0-F1
#
_cell.length_a   1.000
_cell.length_b   1.000
_cell.length_c   1.000
_cell.angle_alpha   90.00
_cell.angle_beta   90.00
_cell.angle_gamma   90.00
#
_symmetry.space_group_name_H-M   'P 1'
#
loop_
_entity.id
_entity.type
_entity.pdbx_description
1 polymer ?
#
loop_
_entity_poly.entity_id
_entity_poly.type
_entity_poly.pdbx_seq_one_letter_code
_entity_poly.pdbx_strand_id
1 'polypeptide(L)'
;MKNYHVIGVMSGSSLDGLDIAFCYFKKKENKWGFKILKAHTIPYSKKWKENLSTAYRRNAYDFIKLHKEYGKFIGLKINNFLNDCNESRHIKLVSSHGHTIFHKP
;
A
#
# COMPACT_ATOMS: atom_id res chain seq x y z
N MET A 1 23.58 5.78 14.08
CA MET A 1 22.59 4.73 13.77
C MET A 1 21.41 5.39 13.09
N LYS A 2 20.91 4.86 11.96
CA LYS A 2 19.75 5.43 11.26
C LYS A 2 18.56 4.50 11.41
N ASN A 3 17.39 5.08 11.76
CA ASN A 3 16.16 4.36 12.03
C ASN A 3 15.06 4.85 11.10
N TYR A 4 14.25 3.93 10.58
CA TYR A 4 13.20 4.24 9.60
C TYR A 4 11.91 3.53 9.96
N HIS A 5 10.84 4.30 10.07
CA HIS A 5 9.47 3.82 10.16
C HIS A 5 8.82 3.98 8.79
N VAL A 6 8.46 2.87 8.16
CA VAL A 6 8.03 2.81 6.76
C VAL A 6 6.74 2.02 6.64
N ILE A 7 5.82 2.49 5.81
CA ILE A 7 4.64 1.73 5.40
C ILE A 7 4.92 1.10 4.03
N GLY A 8 4.78 -0.22 3.94
CA GLY A 8 4.70 -0.95 2.69
C GLY A 8 3.24 -1.20 2.31
N VAL A 9 2.90 -0.97 1.04
CA VAL A 9 1.57 -1.24 0.49
C VAL A 9 1.69 -2.06 -0.79
N MET A 10 0.96 -3.16 -0.85
CA MET A 10 0.90 -4.04 -2.01
C MET A 10 -0.54 -4.43 -2.33
N SER A 11 -0.86 -4.46 -3.62
CA SER A 11 -2.08 -5.10 -4.11
C SER A 11 -1.73 -6.07 -5.21
N GLY A 12 -1.90 -7.36 -4.93
CA GLY A 12 -1.73 -8.43 -5.91
C GLY A 12 -2.85 -8.47 -6.95
N SER A 13 -2.56 -9.12 -8.08
CA SER A 13 -3.51 -9.40 -9.16
C SER A 13 -4.59 -10.42 -8.78
N SER A 14 -4.42 -11.14 -7.65
CA SER A 14 -5.44 -12.04 -7.10
C SER A 14 -6.68 -11.29 -6.60
N LEU A 15 -6.58 -9.98 -6.36
CA LEU A 15 -7.66 -9.12 -5.87
C LEU A 15 -8.23 -9.57 -4.50
N ASP A 16 -7.42 -10.26 -3.70
CA ASP A 16 -7.84 -10.70 -2.35
C ASP A 16 -7.97 -9.52 -1.40
N GLY A 17 -7.06 -8.55 -1.50
CA GLY A 17 -7.07 -7.36 -0.67
C GLY A 17 -5.92 -6.40 -0.92
N LEU A 18 -5.85 -5.39 -0.05
CA LEU A 18 -4.75 -4.46 0.07
C LEU A 18 -3.91 -4.85 1.28
N ASP A 19 -2.68 -5.29 1.03
CA ASP A 19 -1.72 -5.59 2.08
C ASP A 19 -1.06 -4.31 2.57
N ILE A 20 -1.05 -4.11 3.88
CA ILE A 20 -0.37 -2.99 4.53
C ILE A 20 0.55 -3.53 5.62
N ALA A 21 1.82 -3.16 5.56
CA ALA A 21 2.82 -3.51 6.57
C ALA A 21 3.47 -2.25 7.13
N PHE A 22 3.46 -2.09 8.44
CA PHE A 22 4.26 -1.11 9.16
C PHE A 22 5.57 -1.74 9.63
N CYS A 23 6.67 -1.29 9.06
CA CYS A 23 7.99 -1.86 9.26
C CYS A 23 8.94 -0.84 9.90
N TYR A 24 9.81 -1.36 10.76
CA TYR A 24 10.94 -0.65 11.32
C TYR A 24 12.23 -1.16 10.70
N PHE A 25 13.08 -0.28 10.19
CA PHE A 25 14.41 -0.60 9.70
C PHE A 25 15.46 0.14 10.50
N LYS A 26 16.57 -0.54 10.79
CA LYS A 26 17.76 0.04 11.42
C LYS A 26 18.99 -0.21 10.57
N LYS A 27 19.83 0.80 10.40
CA LYS A 27 21.16 0.70 9.78
C LYS A 27 22.25 1.04 10.79
N LYS A 28 23.14 0.08 11.06
CA LYS A 28 24.34 0.23 11.91
C LYS A 28 25.52 -0.43 11.20
N GLU A 29 26.65 0.27 11.05
CA GLU A 29 27.88 -0.27 10.43
C GLU A 29 27.63 -0.98 9.09
N ASN A 30 26.83 -0.35 8.22
CA ASN A 30 26.37 -0.90 6.93
C ASN A 30 25.54 -2.19 6.97
N LYS A 31 25.18 -2.70 8.16
CA LYS A 31 24.25 -3.81 8.34
C LYS A 31 22.83 -3.30 8.54
N TRP A 32 21.90 -3.91 7.82
CA TRP A 32 20.47 -3.67 7.98
C TRP A 32 19.86 -4.69 8.92
N GLY A 33 18.99 -4.22 9.81
CA GLY A 33 18.05 -5.06 10.54
C GLY A 33 16.65 -4.51 10.37
N PHE A 34 15.64 -5.37 10.48
CA PHE A 34 14.25 -4.96 10.34
C PHE A 34 13.35 -5.63 11.39
N LYS A 35 12.17 -5.06 11.59
CA LYS A 35 11.04 -5.65 12.31
C LYS A 35 9.75 -5.28 11.60
N ILE A 36 8.81 -6.22 11.52
CA ILE A 36 7.42 -5.92 11.16
C ILE A 36 6.72 -5.57 12.47
N LEU A 37 6.25 -4.34 12.59
CA LEU A 37 5.55 -3.85 13.78
C LEU A 37 4.06 -4.19 13.73
N LYS A 38 3.46 -4.08 12.53
CA LYS A 38 2.06 -4.42 12.27
C LYS A 38 1.93 -4.84 10.81
N ALA A 39 1.11 -5.85 10.52
CA ALA A 39 0.77 -6.21 9.15
C ALA A 39 -0.68 -6.68 9.09
N HIS A 40 -1.39 -6.30 8.04
CA HIS A 40 -2.77 -6.72 7.83
C HIS A 40 -3.16 -6.66 6.36
N THR A 41 -3.95 -7.64 5.93
CA THR A 41 -4.58 -7.67 4.60
C THR A 41 -6.01 -7.17 4.74
N ILE A 42 -6.32 -6.05 4.08
CA ILE A 42 -7.67 -5.47 4.08
C ILE A 42 -8.41 -6.04 2.87
N PRO A 43 -9.46 -6.86 3.06
CA PRO A 43 -10.14 -7.50 1.94
C PRO A 43 -10.80 -6.46 1.04
N TYR A 44 -10.72 -6.67 -0.28
CA TYR A 44 -11.41 -5.79 -1.21
C TYR A 44 -12.91 -6.02 -1.19
N SER A 45 -13.66 -4.92 -1.13
CA SER A 45 -15.09 -4.93 -1.43
C SER A 45 -15.33 -5.39 -2.86
N LYS A 46 -16.52 -5.94 -3.14
CA LYS A 46 -16.96 -6.31 -4.49
C LYS A 46 -16.72 -5.21 -5.53
N LYS A 47 -17.07 -3.96 -5.19
CA LYS A 47 -16.84 -2.78 -6.03
C LYS A 47 -15.36 -2.59 -6.42
N TRP A 48 -14.44 -2.75 -5.47
CA TRP A 48 -13.01 -2.61 -5.76
C TRP A 48 -12.48 -3.76 -6.62
N LYS A 49 -12.94 -5.00 -6.35
CA LYS A 49 -12.60 -6.14 -7.20
C LYS A 49 -13.02 -5.90 -8.65
N GLU A 50 -14.26 -5.44 -8.87
CA GLU A 50 -14.78 -5.09 -10.21
C GLU A 50 -14.03 -3.92 -10.86
N ASN A 51 -13.79 -2.85 -10.11
CA ASN A 51 -13.08 -1.67 -10.62
C ASN A 51 -11.67 -2.02 -11.09
N LEU A 52 -10.92 -2.78 -10.29
CA LEU A 52 -9.54 -3.15 -10.58
C LEU A 52 -9.44 -4.23 -11.67
N SER A 53 -10.30 -5.26 -11.61
CA SER A 53 -10.30 -6.35 -12.60
C SER A 53 -10.67 -5.89 -14.02
N THR A 54 -11.39 -4.78 -14.15
CA THR A 54 -11.82 -4.23 -15.45
C THR A 54 -11.00 -3.02 -15.90
N ALA A 55 -10.03 -2.58 -15.09
CA ALA A 55 -9.32 -1.33 -15.31
C ALA A 55 -8.57 -1.26 -16.65
N TYR A 56 -8.05 -2.39 -17.13
CA TYR A 56 -7.35 -2.46 -18.43
C TYR A 56 -8.25 -2.21 -19.65
N ARG A 57 -9.59 -2.28 -19.47
CA ARG A 57 -10.58 -2.02 -20.53
C ARG A 57 -11.08 -0.57 -20.54
N ARG A 58 -10.66 0.26 -19.59
CA ARG A 58 -11.15 1.63 -19.45
C ARG A 58 -10.51 2.56 -20.48
N ASN A 59 -11.29 3.56 -20.91
CA ASN A 59 -10.73 4.70 -21.65
C ASN A 59 -9.80 5.54 -20.75
N ALA A 60 -9.06 6.47 -21.35
CA ALA A 60 -8.07 7.27 -20.64
C ALA A 60 -8.66 8.09 -19.47
N TYR A 61 -9.85 8.68 -19.66
CA TYR A 61 -10.50 9.48 -18.63
C TYR A 61 -10.87 8.63 -17.39
N ASP A 62 -11.55 7.50 -17.63
CA ASP A 62 -11.98 6.60 -16.56
C ASP A 62 -10.82 5.89 -15.88
N PHE A 63 -9.72 5.66 -16.61
CA PHE A 63 -8.48 5.13 -16.06
C PHE A 63 -7.83 6.10 -15.07
N ILE A 64 -7.64 7.37 -15.46
CA ILE A 64 -7.07 8.40 -14.58
C ILE A 64 -7.98 8.67 -13.37
N LYS A 65 -9.30 8.65 -13.57
CA LYS A 65 -10.27 8.74 -12.47
C LYS A 65 -10.10 7.59 -11.48
N LEU A 66 -10.04 6.35 -11.97
CA LEU A 66 -9.81 5.17 -11.13
C LEU A 66 -8.47 5.24 -10.40
N HIS A 67 -7.40 5.67 -11.07
CA HIS A 67 -6.08 5.86 -10.47
C HIS A 67 -6.14 6.81 -9.26
N LYS A 68 -6.77 7.97 -9.41
CA LYS A 68 -6.95 8.94 -8.32
C LYS A 68 -7.80 8.38 -7.18
N GLU A 69 -8.92 7.73 -7.50
CA GLU A 69 -9.80 7.11 -6.51
C GLU A 69 -9.08 6.01 -5.72
N TYR A 70 -8.25 5.21 -6.38
CA TYR A 70 -7.50 4.14 -5.75
C TYR A 70 -6.38 4.66 -4.86
N GLY A 71 -5.67 5.71 -5.27
CA GLY A 71 -4.72 6.42 -4.40
C GLY A 71 -5.38 6.97 -3.13
N LYS A 72 -6.57 7.58 -3.25
CA LYS A 72 -7.35 8.04 -2.09
C LYS A 72 -7.77 6.88 -1.19
N PHE A 73 -8.21 5.77 -1.78
CA PHE A 73 -8.56 4.56 -1.03
C PHE A 73 -7.37 4.03 -0.23
N ILE A 74 -6.19 3.90 -0.84
CA ILE A 74 -4.96 3.46 -0.15
C ILE A 74 -4.66 4.39 1.03
N GLY A 75 -4.66 5.71 0.82
CA GLY A 75 -4.38 6.68 1.90
C GLY A 75 -5.36 6.55 3.08
N LEU A 76 -6.66 6.39 2.80
CA LEU A 76 -7.66 6.15 3.84
C LEU A 76 -7.42 4.83 4.58
N LYS A 77 -7.06 3.76 3.87
CA LYS A 77 -6.76 2.46 4.50
C LYS A 77 -5.50 2.49 5.35
N ILE A 78 -4.45 3.22 4.93
CA ILE A 78 -3.25 3.43 5.75
C ILE A 78 -3.61 4.19 7.03
N ASN A 79 -4.37 5.29 6.94
CA ASN A 79 -4.75 6.07 8.12
C ASN A 79 -5.54 5.21 9.12
N ASN A 80 -6.52 4.44 8.64
CA ASN A 80 -7.29 3.55 9.49
C ASN A 80 -6.42 2.44 10.10
N PHE A 81 -5.49 1.88 9.33
CA PHE A 81 -4.55 0.86 9.79
C PHE A 81 -3.63 1.38 10.90
N LEU A 82 -3.31 2.68 10.90
CA LEU A 82 -2.41 3.34 11.86
C LEU A 82 -3.10 4.02 13.04
N ASN A 83 -4.44 4.02 13.10
CA ASN A 83 -5.19 4.80 14.08
C ASN A 83 -4.80 4.51 15.55
N ASP A 84 -4.36 3.28 15.83
CA ASP A 84 -3.96 2.82 17.17
C ASP A 84 -2.44 2.65 17.34
N CYS A 85 -1.63 3.21 16.43
CA CYS A 85 -0.17 3.11 16.45
C CYS A 85 0.47 4.43 16.87
N ASN A 86 0.98 4.52 18.10
CA ASN A 86 1.63 5.75 18.61
C ASN A 86 2.87 6.14 17.79
N GLU A 87 3.61 5.16 17.30
CA GLU A 87 4.81 5.32 16.48
C GLU A 87 4.51 5.85 15.07
N SER A 88 3.23 5.92 14.67
CA SER A 88 2.81 6.41 13.35
C SER A 88 3.28 7.84 13.08
N ARG A 89 3.46 8.67 14.12
CA ARG A 89 3.99 10.04 14.04
C ARG A 89 5.41 10.13 13.48
N HIS A 90 6.15 9.02 13.52
CA HIS A 90 7.53 8.94 13.01
C HIS A 90 7.62 8.40 11.59
N ILE A 91 6.50 8.04 10.96
CA ILE A 91 6.49 7.58 9.57
C ILE A 91 6.87 8.76 8.67
N LYS A 92 7.90 8.56 7.84
CA LYS A 92 8.36 9.54 6.85
C LYS A 92 8.26 9.03 5.42
N LEU A 93 7.84 7.78 5.23
CA LEU A 93 7.82 7.11 3.94
C LEU A 93 6.66 6.12 3.84
N VAL A 94 5.94 6.20 2.73
CA VAL A 94 5.03 5.16 2.25
C VAL A 94 5.61 4.63 0.94
N SER A 95 5.97 3.35 0.93
CA SER A 95 6.33 2.62 -0.28
C SER A 95 5.10 1.91 -0.79
N SER A 96 4.56 2.35 -1.92
CA SER A 96 3.36 1.76 -2.52
C SER A 96 3.69 1.20 -3.90
N HIS A 97 3.50 -0.10 -4.05
CA HIS A 97 3.52 -0.73 -5.38
C HIS A 97 2.30 -0.28 -6.22
N GLY A 98 1.16 -0.05 -5.55
CA GLY A 98 -0.13 0.13 -6.21
C GLY A 98 -0.69 -1.20 -6.72
N HIS A 99 -1.45 -1.14 -7.80
CA HIS A 99 -2.07 -2.29 -8.44
C HIS A 99 -1.62 -2.37 -9.90
N THR A 100 -1.09 -3.52 -10.31
CA THR A 100 -0.67 -3.74 -11.70
C THR A 100 -1.89 -3.83 -12.61
N ILE A 101 -1.94 -3.00 -13.65
CA ILE A 101 -3.00 -3.04 -14.66
C ILE A 101 -2.49 -3.70 -15.95
N PHE A 102 -1.29 -3.31 -16.38
CA PHE A 102 -0.58 -3.87 -17.51
C PHE A 102 0.81 -4.30 -17.07
N HIS A 103 1.32 -5.40 -17.61
CA HIS A 103 2.70 -5.85 -17.41
C HIS A 103 3.30 -6.25 -18.75
N LYS A 104 4.26 -5.45 -19.23
CA LYS A 104 5.00 -5.64 -20.48
C LYS A 104 6.49 -5.33 -20.21
N PRO A 105 7.24 -6.28 -19.63
CA PRO A 105 8.62 -6.07 -19.22
C PRO A 105 9.58 -5.88 -20.40
#